data_AF-A0A497XMN9-F1
#
_entry.id   AF-A0A497XMN9-F1
#
_cell.length_a   1.000
_cell.length_b   1.000
_cell.length_c   1.000
_cell.angle_alpha   90.00
_cell.angle_beta   90.00
_cell.angle_gamma   90.00
#
_symmetry.space_group_name_H-M   'P 1'
#
loop_
_entity.id
_entity.type
_entity.pdbx_description
1 polymer ?
#
loop_
_entity_poly.entity_id
_entity_poly.type
_entity_poly.pdbx_seq_one_letter_code
_entity_poly.pdbx_strand_id
1 'polypeptide(L)'
;MKGVNFPSYIFASLVAGYVMLGVDLMLDGFLGLFGTYRGYIELIKIWGLFRGMEDWIMAAGHTINSVVLALVFVHPQVYRLVPPKNGLFKGLTFGAVWHLIVLFVLVITAYGGAKFMKEFLNIPLKDHISLFLLHLIWGGTLGLLYVPKASQ
;
A
#
# COMPACT_ATOMS: atom_id res chain seq x y z
N MET A 1 16.07 13.82 -3.01
CA MET A 1 15.23 13.57 -4.21
C MET A 1 15.90 13.87 -5.55
N LYS A 2 17.23 14.11 -5.64
CA LYS A 2 17.90 14.21 -6.95
C LYS A 2 17.73 12.90 -7.72
N GLY A 3 17.32 12.97 -8.98
CA GLY A 3 17.15 11.79 -9.86
C GLY A 3 15.75 11.16 -9.87
N VAL A 4 14.80 11.66 -9.07
CA VAL A 4 13.38 11.21 -9.15
C VAL A 4 12.66 12.00 -10.26
N ASN A 5 11.88 11.31 -11.08
CA ASN A 5 10.95 11.96 -12.01
C ASN A 5 9.67 12.35 -11.24
N PHE A 6 9.64 13.56 -10.68
CA PHE A 6 8.58 13.97 -9.75
C PHE A 6 7.15 13.92 -10.35
N PRO A 7 6.90 14.42 -11.58
CA PRO A 7 5.57 14.30 -12.20
C PRO A 7 5.12 12.85 -12.38
N SER A 8 6.01 11.97 -12.87
CA SER A 8 5.69 10.55 -13.04
C SER A 8 5.48 9.84 -11.71
N TYR A 9 6.25 10.18 -10.68
CA TYR A 9 6.06 9.69 -9.32
C TYR A 9 4.65 10.04 -8.81
N ILE A 10 4.28 11.32 -8.79
CA ILE A 10 2.97 11.74 -8.26
C ILE A 10 1.84 11.05 -9.01
N PHE A 11 1.90 11.03 -10.35
CA PHE A 11 0.90 10.35 -11.17
C PHE A 11 0.80 8.86 -10.85
N ALA A 12 1.93 8.14 -10.89
CA ALA A 12 1.96 6.69 -10.68
C ALA A 12 1.48 6.32 -9.27
N SER A 13 1.87 7.08 -8.24
CA SER A 13 1.48 6.83 -6.86
C SER A 13 -0.01 7.08 -6.61
N LEU A 14 -0.58 8.14 -7.18
CA LEU A 14 -2.02 8.40 -7.06
C LEU A 14 -2.83 7.30 -7.75
N VAL A 15 -2.47 6.96 -9.00
CA VAL A 15 -3.17 5.92 -9.77
C VAL A 15 -3.04 4.56 -9.08
N ALA A 16 -1.85 4.18 -8.60
CA ALA A 16 -1.66 2.93 -7.87
C ALA A 16 -2.53 2.85 -6.60
N GLY A 17 -2.66 3.97 -5.86
CA GLY A 17 -3.53 4.04 -4.68
C GLY A 17 -5.00 3.82 -5.03
N TYR A 18 -5.50 4.50 -6.07
CA TYR A 18 -6.87 4.33 -6.54
C TYR A 18 -7.15 2.96 -7.13
N VAL A 19 -6.21 2.37 -7.87
CA VAL A 19 -6.36 1.02 -8.42
C VAL A 19 -6.42 0.00 -7.30
N MET A 20 -5.55 0.09 -6.29
CA MET A 20 -5.61 -0.79 -5.12
C MET A 20 -6.97 -0.68 -4.41
N LEU A 21 -7.44 0.54 -4.14
CA LEU A 21 -8.73 0.76 -3.49
C LEU A 21 -9.89 0.24 -4.35
N GLY A 22 -9.87 0.54 -5.66
CA GLY A 22 -10.87 0.09 -6.61
C GLY A 22 -10.94 -1.42 -6.69
N VAL A 23 -9.79 -2.12 -6.74
CA VAL A 23 -9.76 -3.59 -6.76
C VAL A 23 -10.30 -4.18 -5.46
N ASP A 24 -9.93 -3.63 -4.30
CA ASP A 24 -10.44 -4.11 -3.02
C ASP A 24 -11.97 -4.01 -2.91
N LEU A 25 -12.55 -2.91 -3.42
CA LEU A 25 -13.99 -2.69 -3.41
C LEU A 25 -14.72 -3.50 -4.50
N MET A 26 -14.15 -3.61 -5.70
CA MET A 26 -14.76 -4.32 -6.83
C MET A 26 -14.75 -5.84 -6.64
N LEU A 27 -13.74 -6.36 -5.93
CA LEU A 27 -13.59 -7.79 -5.67
C LEU A 27 -14.01 -8.19 -4.25
N ASP A 28 -14.71 -7.32 -3.52
CA ASP A 28 -15.20 -7.58 -2.17
C ASP A 28 -15.96 -8.93 -2.09
N GLY A 29 -15.42 -9.87 -1.31
CA GLY A 29 -15.96 -11.22 -1.14
C GLY A 29 -15.59 -12.22 -2.23
N PHE A 30 -14.86 -11.82 -3.27
CA PHE A 30 -14.42 -12.72 -4.33
C PHE A 30 -13.50 -13.82 -3.77
N LEU A 31 -13.94 -15.07 -3.87
CA LEU A 31 -13.29 -16.23 -3.22
C LEU A 31 -13.11 -16.07 -1.69
N GLY A 32 -13.91 -15.21 -1.05
CA GLY A 32 -13.79 -14.87 0.36
C GLY A 32 -12.64 -13.92 0.70
N LEU A 33 -12.03 -13.26 -0.30
CA LEU A 33 -10.97 -12.26 -0.16
C LEU A 33 -11.49 -10.84 -0.41
N PHE A 34 -10.61 -9.85 -0.22
CA PHE A 34 -10.85 -8.40 -0.41
C PHE A 34 -11.93 -7.84 0.53
N GLY A 35 -12.39 -6.62 0.27
CA GLY A 35 -13.28 -5.87 1.18
C GLY A 35 -12.57 -5.36 2.44
N THR A 36 -11.23 -5.34 2.44
CA THR A 36 -10.43 -4.99 3.62
C THR A 36 -10.69 -3.56 4.08
N TYR A 37 -10.95 -2.64 3.15
CA TYR A 37 -11.28 -1.23 3.40
C TYR A 37 -12.44 -1.03 4.38
N ARG A 38 -13.48 -1.88 4.31
CA ARG A 38 -14.62 -1.82 5.25
C ARG A 38 -14.16 -2.16 6.67
N GLY A 39 -13.29 -3.15 6.81
CA GLY A 39 -12.68 -3.52 8.09
C GLY A 39 -11.84 -2.39 8.69
N TYR A 40 -11.09 -1.65 7.86
CA TYR A 40 -10.36 -0.45 8.32
C TYR A 40 -11.29 0.64 8.85
N ILE A 41 -12.41 0.91 8.15
CA ILE A 41 -13.40 1.89 8.61
C ILE A 41 -14.01 1.47 9.94
N GLU A 42 -14.39 0.20 10.09
CA GLU A 42 -14.91 -0.32 11.36
C GLU A 42 -13.90 -0.17 12.49
N LEU A 43 -12.63 -0.44 12.22
CA LEU A 43 -11.58 -0.22 13.21
C LEU A 43 -11.47 1.25 13.59
N ILE A 44 -11.42 2.18 12.63
CA ILE A 44 -11.38 3.63 12.90
C ILE A 44 -12.58 4.07 13.76
N LYS A 45 -13.78 3.53 13.47
CA LYS A 45 -15.00 3.78 14.23
C LYS A 45 -14.89 3.32 15.69
N ILE A 46 -14.28 2.15 15.95
CA ILE A 46 -14.05 1.63 17.30
C ILE A 46 -13.21 2.62 18.14
N TRP A 47 -12.21 3.25 17.53
CA TRP A 47 -11.37 4.24 18.21
C TRP A 47 -12.03 5.61 18.36
N GLY A 48 -13.24 5.81 17.79
CA GLY A 48 -14.00 7.04 17.88
C GLY A 48 -13.32 8.24 17.21
N LEU A 49 -12.33 8.01 16.35
CA LEU A 49 -11.60 9.04 15.63
C LEU A 49 -12.42 9.47 14.41
N PHE A 50 -12.51 10.79 14.16
CA PHE A 50 -13.12 11.36 12.95
C PHE A 50 -14.57 10.93 12.68
N ARG A 51 -15.41 10.91 13.73
CA ARG A 51 -16.82 10.52 13.65
C ARG A 51 -17.57 11.26 12.54
N GLY A 52 -18.21 10.52 11.63
CA GLY A 52 -18.95 11.05 10.49
C GLY A 52 -18.10 11.44 9.28
N MET A 53 -16.78 11.26 9.35
CA MET A 53 -15.82 11.51 8.27
C MET A 53 -14.92 10.30 7.99
N GLU A 54 -15.25 9.12 8.52
CA GLU A 54 -14.36 7.95 8.50
C GLU A 54 -14.02 7.52 7.07
N ASP A 55 -15.01 7.50 6.17
CA ASP A 55 -14.81 7.18 4.76
C ASP A 55 -13.86 8.17 4.07
N TRP A 56 -14.03 9.47 4.33
CA TRP A 56 -13.19 10.52 3.76
C TRP A 56 -11.77 10.48 4.29
N ILE A 57 -11.61 10.28 5.60
CA ILE A 57 -10.29 10.19 6.24
C ILE A 57 -9.58 8.93 5.80
N MET A 58 -10.29 7.81 5.62
CA MET A 58 -9.68 6.58 5.13
C MET A 58 -9.27 6.73 3.66
N ALA A 59 -10.12 7.30 2.80
CA ALA A 59 -9.75 7.56 1.40
C ALA A 59 -8.55 8.53 1.28
N ALA A 60 -8.55 9.60 2.06
CA ALA A 60 -7.45 10.58 2.08
C ALA A 60 -6.16 9.98 2.65
N GLY A 61 -6.27 9.27 3.78
CA GLY A 61 -5.15 8.57 4.41
C GLY A 61 -4.54 7.51 3.50
N HIS A 62 -5.37 6.75 2.79
CA HIS A 62 -4.92 5.78 1.78
C HIS A 62 -4.16 6.45 0.64
N THR A 63 -4.70 7.58 0.14
CA THR A 63 -4.05 8.34 -0.94
C THR A 63 -2.70 8.89 -0.50
N ILE A 64 -2.64 9.51 0.69
CA ILE A 64 -1.40 10.02 1.29
C ILE A 64 -0.41 8.89 1.50
N ASN A 65 -0.84 7.75 2.05
CA ASN A 65 0.01 6.59 2.25
C ASN A 65 0.56 6.08 0.91
N SER A 66 -0.26 5.95 -0.13
CA SER A 66 0.21 5.51 -1.45
C SER A 66 1.33 6.43 -1.99
N VAL A 67 1.18 7.74 -1.83
CA VAL A 67 2.18 8.74 -2.24
C VAL A 67 3.45 8.63 -1.40
N VAL A 68 3.32 8.66 -0.07
CA VAL A 68 4.46 8.64 0.85
C VAL A 68 5.25 7.33 0.74
N LEU A 69 4.58 6.18 0.67
CA LEU A 69 5.24 4.88 0.61
C LEU A 69 5.91 4.64 -0.75
N ALA A 70 5.34 5.17 -1.83
CA ALA A 70 5.96 5.11 -3.15
C ALA A 70 7.29 5.87 -3.23
N LEU A 71 7.56 6.84 -2.34
CA LEU A 71 8.87 7.52 -2.27
C LEU A 71 10.02 6.54 -2.14
N VAL A 72 9.82 5.45 -1.38
CA VAL A 72 10.84 4.42 -1.19
C VAL A 72 11.13 3.74 -2.52
N PHE A 73 10.11 3.34 -3.27
CA PHE A 73 10.25 2.69 -4.57
C PHE A 73 10.94 3.59 -5.61
N VAL A 74 10.49 4.84 -5.74
CA VAL A 74 11.00 5.77 -6.77
C VAL A 74 12.38 6.32 -6.44
N HIS A 75 12.87 6.11 -5.21
CA HIS A 75 14.21 6.50 -4.83
C HIS A 75 15.24 5.83 -5.76
N PRO A 76 16.16 6.58 -6.41
CA PRO A 76 16.99 6.02 -7.48
C PRO A 76 17.84 4.81 -7.07
N GLN A 77 18.28 4.77 -5.81
CA GLN A 77 19.04 3.63 -5.29
C GLN A 77 18.15 2.39 -5.17
N VAL A 78 16.95 2.53 -4.61
CA VAL A 78 16.00 1.42 -4.44
C VAL A 78 15.53 0.94 -5.80
N TYR A 79 15.07 1.85 -6.66
CA TYR A 79 14.58 1.50 -8.00
C TYR A 79 15.60 0.71 -8.84
N ARG A 80 16.89 1.02 -8.71
CA ARG A 80 17.97 0.27 -9.37
C ARG A 80 18.23 -1.10 -8.75
N LEU A 81 18.08 -1.23 -7.43
CA LEU A 81 18.32 -2.47 -6.70
C LEU A 81 17.20 -3.50 -6.86
N VAL A 82 15.94 -3.07 -6.98
CA VAL A 82 14.81 -4.01 -7.11
C VAL A 82 14.90 -4.76 -8.46
N PRO A 83 15.06 -6.10 -8.47
CA PRO A 83 14.97 -6.88 -9.70
C PRO A 83 13.50 -7.17 -10.07
N PRO A 84 13.19 -7.56 -11.32
CA PRO A 84 14.02 -7.57 -12.53
C PRO A 84 14.11 -6.15 -13.17
N LYS A 85 14.50 -6.01 -14.44
CA LYS A 85 14.61 -4.67 -15.08
C LYS A 85 13.28 -4.07 -15.54
N ASN A 86 12.25 -4.90 -15.78
CA ASN A 86 10.94 -4.46 -16.24
C ASN A 86 10.15 -3.76 -15.11
N GLY A 87 9.55 -2.61 -15.41
CA GLY A 87 8.84 -1.78 -14.43
C GLY A 87 7.72 -2.51 -13.66
N LEU A 88 6.84 -3.24 -14.35
CA LEU A 88 5.76 -4.01 -13.72
C LEU A 88 6.31 -5.01 -12.71
N PHE A 89 7.27 -5.84 -13.14
CA PHE A 89 7.84 -6.86 -12.27
C PHE A 89 8.66 -6.26 -11.12
N LYS A 90 9.38 -5.13 -11.34
CA LYS A 90 9.98 -4.36 -10.23
C LYS A 90 8.93 -3.97 -9.22
N GLY A 91 7.82 -3.45 -9.71
CA GLY A 91 6.66 -3.07 -8.91
C GLY A 91 6.13 -4.23 -8.07
N LEU A 92 5.90 -5.39 -8.69
CA LEU A 92 5.43 -6.60 -8.01
C LEU A 92 6.43 -7.07 -6.94
N THR A 93 7.72 -7.14 -7.26
CA THR A 93 8.76 -7.52 -6.30
C THR A 93 8.84 -6.54 -5.15
N PHE A 94 8.79 -5.24 -5.44
CA PHE A 94 8.76 -4.22 -4.40
C PHE A 94 7.51 -4.34 -3.53
N GLY A 95 6.32 -4.48 -4.11
CA GLY A 95 5.07 -4.64 -3.37
C GLY A 95 5.10 -5.85 -2.43
N ALA A 96 5.62 -6.98 -2.91
CA ALA A 96 5.80 -8.18 -2.10
C ALA A 96 6.73 -7.95 -0.90
N VAL A 97 7.93 -7.43 -1.16
CA VAL A 97 8.94 -7.16 -0.11
C VAL A 97 8.43 -6.09 0.87
N TRP A 98 7.78 -5.05 0.35
CA TRP A 98 7.22 -3.97 1.15
C TRP A 98 6.15 -4.50 2.11
N HIS A 99 5.26 -5.39 1.64
CA HIS A 99 4.28 -6.01 2.51
C HIS A 99 4.92 -6.81 3.65
N LEU A 100 5.98 -7.58 3.36
CA LEU A 100 6.74 -8.30 4.39
C LEU A 100 7.37 -7.36 5.41
N ILE A 101 7.90 -6.21 4.98
CA ILE A 101 8.42 -5.17 5.88
C ILE A 101 7.30 -4.61 6.76
N VAL A 102 6.13 -4.31 6.19
CA VAL A 102 4.97 -3.82 6.95
C VAL A 102 4.53 -4.85 7.98
N LEU A 103 4.45 -6.13 7.63
CA LEU A 103 4.14 -7.21 8.58
C LEU A 103 5.17 -7.31 9.69
N PHE A 104 6.46 -7.19 9.37
CA PHE A 104 7.53 -7.19 10.37
C PHE A 104 7.40 -6.02 11.35
N VAL A 105 7.12 -4.81 10.85
CA VAL A 105 6.87 -3.62 11.68
C VAL A 105 5.60 -3.80 12.53
N LEU A 106 4.53 -4.35 11.94
CA LEU A 106 3.28 -4.66 12.64
C LEU A 106 3.54 -5.58 13.83
N VAL A 107 4.28 -6.66 13.63
CA VAL A 107 4.67 -7.60 14.68
C VAL A 107 5.45 -6.90 15.79
N ILE A 108 6.53 -6.18 15.46
CA ILE A 108 7.36 -5.48 16.46
C ILE A 108 6.53 -4.49 17.28
N THR A 109 5.71 -3.67 16.61
CA THR A 109 4.92 -2.62 17.28
C THR A 109 3.78 -3.20 18.12
N ALA A 110 3.14 -4.29 17.66
CA ALA A 110 2.15 -5.03 18.42
C ALA A 110 2.77 -5.62 19.70
N TYR A 111 3.91 -6.29 19.61
CA TYR A 111 4.64 -6.81 20.78
C TYR A 111 5.15 -5.68 21.69
N GLY A 112 5.51 -4.53 21.12
CA GLY A 112 5.87 -3.30 21.85
C GLY A 112 4.69 -2.63 22.59
N GLY A 113 3.47 -3.15 22.47
CA GLY A 113 2.31 -2.70 23.26
C GLY A 113 1.34 -1.78 22.51
N ALA A 114 1.56 -1.48 21.23
CA ALA A 114 0.65 -0.66 20.45
C ALA A 114 -0.69 -1.38 20.24
N LYS A 115 -1.73 -0.97 20.97
CA LYS A 115 -3.06 -1.61 20.96
C LYS A 115 -3.66 -1.70 19.55
N PHE A 116 -3.59 -0.62 18.78
CA PHE A 116 -4.07 -0.58 17.40
C PHE A 116 -3.38 -1.63 16.51
N MET A 117 -2.06 -1.79 16.67
CA MET A 117 -1.28 -2.78 15.91
C MET A 117 -1.58 -4.21 16.36
N LYS A 118 -1.91 -4.42 17.64
CA LYS A 118 -2.39 -5.74 18.12
C LYS A 118 -3.70 -6.14 17.46
N GLU A 119 -4.66 -5.21 17.36
CA GLU A 119 -5.92 -5.49 16.65
C GLU A 119 -5.67 -5.81 15.17
N PHE A 120 -4.78 -5.07 14.51
CA PHE A 120 -4.39 -5.36 13.13
C PHE A 120 -3.71 -6.72 12.96
N LEU A 121 -2.86 -7.12 13.91
CA LEU A 121 -2.20 -8.41 13.85
C LEU A 121 -3.20 -9.57 13.95
N ASN A 122 -4.30 -9.37 14.69
CA ASN A 122 -5.30 -10.38 14.99
C ASN A 122 -6.44 -10.48 13.94
N ILE A 123 -6.39 -9.71 12.86
CA ILE A 123 -7.37 -9.87 11.78
C ILE A 123 -7.28 -11.29 11.17
N PRO A 124 -8.39 -11.81 10.62
CA PRO A 124 -8.39 -13.10 9.93
C PRO A 124 -7.27 -13.26 8.89
N LEU A 125 -6.72 -14.47 8.76
CA LEU A 125 -5.66 -14.77 7.79
C LEU A 125 -6.03 -14.39 6.35
N LYS A 126 -7.30 -14.56 5.98
CA LYS A 126 -7.83 -14.15 4.66
C LYS A 126 -7.64 -12.65 4.39
N ASP A 127 -7.68 -11.81 5.42
CA ASP A 127 -7.54 -10.37 5.28
C ASP A 127 -6.06 -10.01 5.14
N HIS A 128 -5.15 -10.71 5.83
CA HIS A 128 -3.71 -10.62 5.56
C HIS A 128 -3.36 -11.03 4.14
N ILE A 129 -3.95 -12.12 3.63
CA ILE A 129 -3.77 -12.56 2.23
C ILE A 129 -4.29 -11.49 1.27
N SER A 130 -5.48 -10.94 1.53
CA SER A 130 -6.06 -9.88 0.72
C SER A 130 -5.17 -8.65 0.68
N LEU A 131 -4.65 -8.22 1.84
CA LEU A 131 -3.71 -7.11 1.94
C LEU A 131 -2.42 -7.38 1.15
N PHE A 132 -1.88 -8.60 1.21
CA PHE A 132 -0.71 -8.97 0.41
C PHE A 132 -0.99 -8.84 -1.10
N LEU A 133 -2.11 -9.40 -1.58
CA LEU A 133 -2.51 -9.29 -2.99
C LEU A 133 -2.70 -7.83 -3.42
N LEU A 134 -3.31 -7.01 -2.57
CA LEU A 134 -3.49 -5.58 -2.81
C LEU A 134 -2.15 -4.83 -2.87
N HIS A 135 -1.15 -5.23 -2.08
CA HIS A 135 0.21 -4.68 -2.19
C HIS A 135 0.90 -5.08 -3.49
N LEU A 136 0.63 -6.27 -4.02
CA LEU A 136 1.10 -6.67 -5.35
C LEU A 136 0.44 -5.81 -6.43
N ILE A 137 -0.87 -5.58 -6.35
CA ILE A 137 -1.61 -4.72 -7.29
C ILE A 137 -1.05 -3.29 -7.23
N TRP A 138 -0.95 -2.71 -6.04
CA TRP A 138 -0.38 -1.38 -5.84
C TRP A 138 1.04 -1.28 -6.39
N GLY A 139 1.93 -2.19 -5.99
CA GLY A 139 3.31 -2.21 -6.44
C GLY A 139 3.41 -2.39 -7.95
N GLY A 140 2.67 -3.35 -8.51
CA GLY A 140 2.63 -3.62 -9.94
C GLY A 140 2.15 -2.42 -10.76
N THR A 141 1.06 -1.76 -10.36
CA THR A 141 0.56 -0.54 -11.00
C THR A 141 1.58 0.59 -10.88
N LEU A 142 2.18 0.78 -9.70
CA LEU A 142 3.22 1.80 -9.48
C LEU A 142 4.43 1.57 -10.41
N GLY A 143 4.93 0.34 -10.48
CA GLY A 143 6.08 -0.02 -11.31
C GLY A 143 5.79 0.04 -12.81
N LEU A 144 4.57 -0.30 -13.22
CA LEU A 144 4.13 -0.20 -14.61
C LEU A 144 4.08 1.26 -15.10
N LEU A 145 3.62 2.17 -14.24
CA LEU A 145 3.37 3.57 -14.61
C LEU A 145 4.55 4.51 -14.32
N TYR A 146 5.44 4.15 -13.40
CA TYR A 146 6.58 4.99 -13.06
C TYR A 146 7.66 4.97 -14.16
N VAL A 147 7.97 6.16 -14.65
CA VAL A 147 9.03 6.40 -15.63
C VAL A 147 10.19 7.08 -14.91
N PRO A 148 11.32 6.39 -14.67
CA PRO A 148 12.47 7.00 -14.00
C PRO A 148 13.01 8.16 -14.84
N LYS A 149 13.63 9.15 -14.18
CA LYS A 149 14.29 10.24 -14.90
C LYS A 149 15.42 9.64 -15.73
N ALA A 150 15.50 9.99 -17.01
CA ALA A 150 16.63 9.60 -17.85
C ALA A 150 17.93 10.03 -17.15
N SER A 151 18.89 9.11 -17.04
CA SER A 151 20.23 9.41 -16.55
C SER A 151 20.84 10.49 -17.45
N GLN A 152 20.94 11.71 -16.92
CA GLN A 152 21.92 12.68 -17.39
C GLN A 152 23.27 12.33 -16.77
#